data_AF-A0A842XVP7-F1
#
_entry.id   AF-A0A842XVP7-F1
#
_cell.length_a   1.000
_cell.length_b   1.000
_cell.length_c   1.000
_cell.angle_alpha   90.00
_cell.angle_beta   90.00
_cell.angle_gamma   90.00
#
_symmetry.space_group_name_H-M   'P 1'
#
loop_
_entity.id
_entity.type
_entity.pdbx_description
1 polymer ?
#
loop_
_entity_poly.entity_id
_entity_poly.type
_entity_poly.pdbx_seq_one_letter_code
_entity_poly.pdbx_strand_id
1 'polypeptide(L)'
;MSEDGNRGLLSIGIFLIILVVSIILYMPLDLIDWSLIPPLILALYGCWTMALAGIRTSNPHKYERGPFSTFAMGLILIAIGGAWFMYSIEPLYSLATILLVLGVLAIAAALKRK
;
A
#
# COMPACT_ATOMS: atom_id res chain seq x y z
N MET A 1 -4.12 -28.03 2.12
CA MET A 1 -3.41 -26.76 1.90
C MET A 1 -3.71 -25.86 3.09
N SER A 2 -2.69 -25.37 3.80
CA SER A 2 -2.88 -24.47 4.95
C SER A 2 -3.47 -23.14 4.48
N GLU A 3 -4.27 -22.49 5.34
CA GLU A 3 -4.94 -21.21 5.07
C GLU A 3 -3.94 -20.10 4.68
N ASP A 4 -2.71 -20.20 5.20
CA ASP A 4 -1.58 -19.33 4.86
C ASP A 4 -1.13 -19.46 3.39
N GLY A 5 -1.16 -20.68 2.84
CA GLY A 5 -0.81 -20.94 1.43
C GLY A 5 -1.78 -20.26 0.47
N ASN A 6 -3.08 -20.26 0.79
CA ASN A 6 -4.10 -19.60 -0.02
C ASN A 6 -3.95 -18.07 0.01
N ARG A 7 -3.60 -17.50 1.17
CA ARG A 7 -3.34 -16.05 1.32
C ARG A 7 -2.10 -15.60 0.55
N GLY A 8 -1.05 -16.42 0.52
CA GLY A 8 0.16 -16.18 -0.27
C GLY A 8 -0.12 -16.17 -1.77
N LEU A 9 -0.83 -17.20 -2.27
CA LEU A 9 -1.28 -17.29 -3.65
C LEU A 9 -2.15 -16.10 -4.06
N LEU A 10 -3.08 -15.69 -3.19
CA LEU A 10 -3.95 -14.55 -3.43
C LEU A 10 -3.15 -13.24 -3.51
N SER A 11 -2.19 -13.02 -2.61
CA SER A 11 -1.32 -11.83 -2.64
C SER A 11 -0.43 -11.77 -3.89
N ILE A 12 0.07 -12.91 -4.35
CA ILE A 12 0.79 -13.04 -5.62
C ILE A 12 -0.12 -12.73 -6.81
N GLY A 13 -1.37 -13.21 -6.79
CA GLY A 13 -2.37 -12.90 -7.80
C GLY A 13 -2.62 -11.40 -7.93
N ILE A 14 -2.87 -10.70 -6.81
CA ILE A 14 -3.04 -9.25 -6.83
C ILE A 14 -1.76 -8.55 -7.33
N PHE A 15 -0.58 -8.98 -6.91
CA PHE A 15 0.67 -8.38 -7.38
C PHE A 15 0.84 -8.48 -8.89
N LEU A 16 0.51 -9.63 -9.49
CA LEU A 16 0.52 -9.80 -10.94
C LEU A 16 -0.51 -8.92 -11.65
N ILE A 17 -1.72 -8.78 -11.09
CA ILE A 17 -2.74 -7.86 -11.63
C ILE A 17 -2.23 -6.41 -11.60
N ILE A 18 -1.60 -5.99 -10.50
CA ILE A 18 -1.02 -4.64 -10.37
C ILE A 18 0.07 -4.41 -11.42
N LEU A 19 0.92 -5.42 -11.68
CA LEU A 19 1.93 -5.35 -12.74
C LEU A 19 1.30 -5.18 -14.12
N VAL A 20 0.29 -5.98 -14.44
CA VAL A 20 -0.44 -5.89 -15.71
C VAL A 20 -1.07 -4.52 -15.89
N VAL A 21 -1.76 -4.01 -14.86
CA VAL A 21 -2.34 -2.66 -14.88
C VAL A 21 -1.26 -1.60 -15.11
N SER A 22 -0.12 -1.69 -14.43
CA SER A 22 0.99 -0.75 -14.60
C SER A 22 1.57 -0.76 -16.02
N ILE A 23 1.72 -1.94 -16.62
CA ILE A 23 2.20 -2.09 -18.01
C ILE A 23 1.17 -1.53 -19.00
N ILE A 24 -0.12 -1.74 -18.77
CA ILE A 24 -1.21 -1.19 -19.60
C ILE A 24 -1.26 0.34 -19.48
N LEU A 25 -1.02 0.93 -18.32
CA LEU A 25 -0.99 2.39 -18.23
C LEU A 25 0.25 3.00 -18.91
N TYR A 26 1.38 2.28 -18.95
CA TYR A 26 2.60 2.71 -19.62
C TYR A 26 2.50 2.58 -21.15
N MET A 27 2.26 1.38 -21.68
CA MET A 27 2.48 1.10 -23.11
C MET A 27 1.32 1.56 -24.02
N PRO A 28 0.08 1.08 -23.85
CA PRO A 28 -1.03 1.47 -24.73
C PRO A 28 -1.66 2.82 -24.38
N LEU A 29 -1.50 3.31 -23.15
CA LEU A 29 -2.12 4.56 -22.70
C LEU A 29 -1.17 5.75 -22.70
N ASP A 30 0.15 5.54 -22.60
CA ASP A 30 1.18 6.60 -22.50
C ASP A 30 0.87 7.66 -21.42
N LEU A 31 0.16 7.23 -20.36
CA LEU A 31 -0.31 8.11 -19.29
C LEU A 31 0.75 8.33 -18.20
N ILE A 32 1.76 7.46 -18.14
CA ILE A 32 2.78 7.43 -17.09
C ILE A 32 4.13 7.04 -17.68
N ASP A 33 5.17 7.76 -17.29
CA ASP A 33 6.57 7.44 -17.59
C ASP A 33 7.05 6.16 -16.91
N TRP A 34 8.14 5.58 -17.45
CA TRP A 34 8.83 4.43 -16.85
C TRP A 34 9.20 4.63 -15.37
N SER A 35 9.54 5.87 -15.00
CA SER A 35 9.87 6.28 -13.63
C SER A 35 8.67 6.18 -12.66
N LEU A 36 7.44 6.22 -13.18
CA LEU A 36 6.19 6.22 -12.40
C LEU A 36 5.60 4.82 -12.23
N ILE A 37 6.15 3.80 -12.89
CA ILE A 37 5.76 2.39 -12.72
C ILE A 37 6.01 1.90 -11.27
N PRO A 38 7.24 1.98 -10.71
CA PRO A 38 7.50 1.56 -9.33
C PRO A 38 6.61 2.24 -8.26
N PRO A 39 6.38 3.56 -8.29
CA PRO A 39 5.50 4.19 -7.32
C PRO A 39 4.03 3.79 -7.45
N LEU A 40 3.55 3.52 -8.67
CA LEU A 40 2.19 3.00 -8.88
C LEU A 40 2.02 1.62 -8.26
N ILE A 41 3.00 0.73 -8.46
CA ILE A 41 3.01 -0.61 -7.86
C ILE A 41 3.01 -0.51 -6.34
N LEU A 42 3.83 0.36 -5.76
CA LEU A 42 3.89 0.60 -4.31
C LEU A 42 2.56 1.09 -3.75
N ALA A 43 1.90 2.04 -4.41
CA ALA A 43 0.63 2.58 -3.96
C ALA A 43 -0.50 1.55 -4.02
N LEU A 44 -0.63 0.84 -5.15
CA LEU A 44 -1.66 -0.19 -5.33
C LEU A 44 -1.43 -1.38 -4.39
N TYR A 45 -0.17 -1.80 -4.22
CA TYR A 45 0.16 -2.87 -3.28
C TYR A 45 -0.05 -2.44 -1.83
N GLY A 46 0.25 -1.19 -1.49
CA GLY A 46 -0.10 -0.60 -0.20
C GLY A 46 -1.61 -0.67 0.09
N CYS A 47 -2.45 -0.36 -0.90
CA CYS A 47 -3.90 -0.51 -0.80
C CYS A 47 -4.31 -1.98 -0.55
N TRP A 48 -3.69 -2.92 -1.27
CA TRP A 48 -3.92 -4.35 -1.04
C TRP A 48 -3.55 -4.78 0.39
N THR A 49 -2.41 -4.32 0.91
CA THR A 49 -1.99 -4.67 2.28
C THR A 49 -2.93 -4.11 3.36
N MET A 50 -3.59 -2.97 3.12
CA MET A 50 -4.68 -2.49 3.98
C MET A 50 -5.91 -3.38 3.94
N ALA A 51 -6.34 -3.80 2.74
CA ALA A 51 -7.46 -4.73 2.60
C ALA A 51 -7.17 -6.05 3.33
N LEU A 52 -5.92 -6.54 3.23
CA LEU A 52 -5.46 -7.72 3.93
C LEU A 52 -5.46 -7.54 5.46
N ALA A 53 -5.14 -6.35 5.95
CA ALA A 53 -5.26 -5.99 7.36
C ALA A 53 -6.72 -6.00 7.84
N GLY A 54 -7.65 -5.52 7.01
CA GLY A 54 -9.09 -5.61 7.25
C GLY A 54 -9.58 -7.06 7.34
N ILE A 55 -9.17 -7.92 6.41
CA ILE A 55 -9.51 -9.35 6.46
C ILE A 55 -8.94 -10.02 7.72
N ARG A 56 -7.73 -9.64 8.16
CA ARG A 56 -7.13 -10.13 9.42
C ARG A 56 -7.86 -9.66 10.68
N THR A 57 -8.55 -8.52 10.65
CA THR A 57 -9.33 -8.09 11.83
C THR A 57 -10.55 -8.98 12.06
N SER A 58 -11.09 -9.60 11.02
CA SER A 58 -12.24 -10.49 11.12
C SER A 58 -11.87 -11.92 11.51
N ASN A 59 -10.61 -12.35 11.28
CA ASN A 59 -10.14 -13.70 11.64
C ASN A 59 -8.76 -13.64 12.35
N PRO A 60 -8.70 -13.21 13.62
CA PRO A 60 -7.44 -13.00 14.33
C PRO A 60 -6.75 -14.34 14.66
N HIS A 61 -5.59 -14.59 14.04
CA HIS A 61 -4.71 -15.69 14.43
C HIS A 61 -3.83 -15.29 15.62
N LYS A 62 -3.67 -16.21 16.59
CA LYS A 62 -3.09 -16.00 17.93
C LYS A 62 -1.62 -15.52 17.96
N TYR A 63 -0.93 -15.49 16.81
CA TYR A 63 0.51 -15.18 16.70
C TYR A 63 0.92 -14.25 15.54
N GLU A 64 -0.02 -13.65 14.81
CA GLU A 64 0.34 -12.75 13.69
C GLU A 64 0.51 -11.29 14.14
N ARG A 65 1.34 -10.51 13.41
CA ARG A 65 1.41 -9.04 13.57
C ARG A 65 -0.01 -8.47 13.62
N GLY A 66 -0.30 -7.71 14.67
CA GLY A 66 -1.65 -7.20 14.91
C GLY A 66 -2.19 -6.44 13.68
N PRO A 67 -3.51 -6.52 13.40
CA PRO A 67 -4.11 -5.96 12.18
C PRO A 67 -3.78 -4.47 11.98
N PHE A 68 -3.62 -3.72 13.08
CA PHE A 68 -3.17 -2.33 13.05
C PHE A 68 -1.74 -2.13 12.47
N SER A 69 -0.82 -3.05 12.73
CA SER A 69 0.56 -2.98 12.21
C SER A 69 0.60 -3.27 10.71
N THR A 70 -0.19 -4.23 10.23
CA THR A 70 -0.32 -4.52 8.79
C THR A 70 -0.99 -3.37 8.05
N PHE A 71 -2.01 -2.75 8.65
CA PHE A 71 -2.65 -1.55 8.10
C PHE A 71 -1.69 -0.36 8.01
N ALA A 72 -0.92 -0.12 9.08
CA ALA A 72 0.09 0.94 9.10
C ALA A 72 1.17 0.74 8.04
N MET A 73 1.61 -0.50 7.83
CA MET A 73 2.56 -0.84 6.76
C MET A 73 2.00 -0.47 5.38
N GLY A 74 0.72 -0.77 5.12
CA GLY A 74 0.07 -0.40 3.87
C GLY A 74 -0.05 1.11 3.67
N LEU A 75 -0.37 1.84 4.73
CA LEU A 75 -0.47 3.31 4.71
C LEU A 75 0.88 3.96 4.38
N ILE A 76 1.98 3.42 4.93
CA ILE A 76 3.34 3.87 4.61
C ILE A 76 3.70 3.55 3.16
N LEU A 77 3.35 2.36 2.65
CA LEU A 77 3.62 2.00 1.24
C LEU A 77 2.87 2.92 0.27
N ILE A 78 1.61 3.26 0.58
CA ILE A 78 0.84 4.25 -0.18
C ILE A 78 1.51 5.62 -0.11
N ALA A 79 1.97 6.05 1.07
CA ALA A 79 2.66 7.32 1.23
C ALA A 79 3.93 7.41 0.39
N ILE A 80 4.75 6.35 0.39
CA ILE A 80 6.00 6.29 -0.39
C ILE A 80 5.67 6.32 -1.88
N GLY A 81 4.71 5.50 -2.33
CA GLY A 81 4.28 5.49 -3.73
C GLY A 81 3.72 6.85 -4.19
N GLY A 82 2.82 7.45 -3.41
CA GLY A 82 2.24 8.76 -3.72
C GLY A 82 3.24 9.90 -3.64
N ALA A 83 4.12 9.90 -2.66
CA ALA A 83 5.17 10.91 -2.51
C ALA A 83 6.17 10.86 -3.66
N TRP A 84 6.53 9.66 -4.11
CA TRP A 84 7.42 9.49 -5.27
C TRP A 84 6.73 9.89 -6.58
N PHE A 85 5.43 9.64 -6.72
CA PHE A 85 4.63 10.13 -7.85
C PHE A 85 4.61 11.67 -7.90
N MET A 86 4.38 12.33 -6.76
CA MET A 86 4.32 13.79 -6.66
C MET A 86 5.68 14.48 -6.72
N TYR A 87 6.77 13.77 -6.40
CA TYR A 87 8.13 14.33 -6.46
C TYR A 87 8.53 14.81 -7.86
N SER A 88 8.05 14.14 -8.91
CA SER A 88 8.29 14.56 -10.30
C SER A 88 7.55 15.83 -10.70
N ILE A 89 6.49 16.22 -9.98
CA ILE A 89 5.69 17.43 -10.27
C ILE A 89 6.15 18.57 -9.38
N GLU A 90 6.05 18.40 -8.06
CA GLU A 90 6.43 19.42 -7.09
C GLU A 90 6.83 18.75 -5.74
N PRO A 91 8.07 18.97 -5.27
CA PRO A 91 8.59 18.27 -4.09
C PRO A 91 7.86 18.65 -2.79
N LEU A 92 7.19 19.79 -2.74
CA LEU A 92 6.40 20.23 -1.58
C LEU A 92 5.17 19.34 -1.36
N TYR A 93 4.48 18.90 -2.43
CA TYR A 93 3.35 17.98 -2.31
C TYR A 93 3.76 16.58 -1.86
N SER A 94 4.95 16.14 -2.28
CA SER A 94 5.57 14.90 -1.81
C SER A 94 5.78 14.92 -0.29
N LEU A 95 6.38 16.00 0.23
CA LEU A 95 6.60 16.18 1.66
C LEU A 95 5.27 16.26 2.43
N ALA A 96 4.30 17.03 1.92
CA ALA A 96 2.99 17.17 2.54
C ALA A 96 2.24 15.83 2.66
N THR A 97 2.33 14.98 1.64
CA THR A 97 1.68 13.66 1.63
C THR A 97 2.28 12.73 2.68
N ILE A 98 3.62 12.70 2.80
CA ILE A 98 4.30 11.92 3.84
C ILE A 98 3.92 12.43 5.22
N LEU A 99 3.94 13.75 5.43
CA LEU A 99 3.59 14.36 6.71
C LEU A 99 2.15 14.08 7.10
N LEU A 100 1.23 14.13 6.15
CA LEU A 100 -0.19 13.83 6.35
C LEU A 100 -0.36 12.37 6.79
N VAL A 101 0.27 11.43 6.10
CA VAL A 101 0.23 10.00 6.46
C VAL A 101 0.81 9.76 7.84
N LEU A 102 1.98 10.32 8.14
CA LEU A 102 2.61 10.19 9.46
C LEU A 102 1.74 10.82 10.55
N GLY A 103 1.11 11.97 10.28
CA GLY A 103 0.17 12.63 11.18
C GLY A 103 -1.04 11.76 11.49
N VAL A 104 -1.68 11.19 10.46
CA VAL A 104 -2.81 10.26 10.63
C VAL A 104 -2.40 9.02 11.42
N LEU A 105 -1.24 8.43 11.11
CA LEU A 105 -0.70 7.29 11.86
C LEU A 105 -0.42 7.63 13.32
N ALA A 106 0.14 8.81 13.60
CA ALA A 106 0.42 9.26 14.96
C ALA A 106 -0.87 9.46 15.76
N ILE A 107 -1.90 10.08 15.17
CA ILE A 107 -3.22 10.25 15.79
C ILE A 107 -3.88 8.89 16.04
N ALA A 108 -3.88 8.00 15.04
CA ALA A 108 -4.46 6.67 15.16
C ALA A 108 -3.73 5.83 16.24
N ALA A 109 -2.40 5.92 16.31
CA ALA A 109 -1.61 5.26 17.34
C ALA A 109 -1.91 5.81 18.75
N ALA A 110 -2.09 7.13 18.88
CA ALA A 110 -2.46 7.76 20.14
C ALA A 110 -3.86 7.34 20.61
N LEU A 111 -4.84 7.27 19.70
CA LEU A 111 -6.20 6.83 20.00
C LEU A 111 -6.25 5.35 20.39
N LYS A 112 -5.48 4.48 19.74
CA LYS A 112 -5.41 3.05 20.07
C LYS A 112 -4.78 2.77 21.44
N ARG A 113 -3.98 3.70 21.97
CA ARG A 113 -3.31 3.54 23.27
C ARG A 113 -4.23 3.84 24.46
N LYS A 114 -5.42 4.36 24.21
CA LYS A 114 -6.46 4.69 25.20
C LYS A 114 -7.55 3.61 25.19
#